data_AF-A0A0J9EB32-F1
#
_entry.id   AF-A0A0J9EB32-F1
#
_cell.length_a   1.000
_cell.length_b   1.000
_cell.length_c   1.000
_cell.angle_alpha   90.00
_cell.angle_beta   90.00
_cell.angle_gamma   90.00
#
_symmetry.space_group_name_H-M   'P 1'
#
loop_
_entity.id
_entity.type
_entity.pdbx_description
1 polymer ?
#
loop_
_entity_poly.entity_id
_entity_poly.type
_entity_poly.pdbx_seq_one_letter_code
_entity_poly.pdbx_strand_id
1 'polypeptide(L)'
;MRNFLIALLVFWVVAFFGSFIAFYVTPSQDLGFTAGWNKLGVFITWQGVATGLAVLCLFLRWTTSDARLRRWAAMPAIGIGILVLGLGGLLLWANLQHSAAVGGAPSVTQPVTVAPDTGN
;
A
#
# COMPACT_ATOMS: atom_id res chain seq x y z
N MET A 1 29.18 14.87 -5.18
CA MET A 1 27.79 14.77 -4.67
C MET A 1 26.72 14.72 -5.76
N ARG A 2 26.77 15.56 -6.81
CA ARG A 2 25.77 15.56 -7.90
C ARG A 2 25.53 14.18 -8.53
N ASN A 3 26.58 13.49 -8.95
CA ASN A 3 26.46 12.16 -9.60
C ASN A 3 25.88 11.09 -8.67
N PHE A 4 26.14 11.20 -7.36
CA PHE A 4 25.59 10.30 -6.36
C PHE A 4 24.07 10.48 -6.21
N LEU A 5 23.59 11.73 -6.14
CA LEU A 5 22.14 12.04 -6.12
C LEU A 5 21.44 11.55 -7.39
N ILE A 6 22.08 11.69 -8.55
CA ILE A 6 21.54 11.19 -9.83
C ILE A 6 21.43 9.67 -9.81
N ALA A 7 22.49 8.96 -9.38
CA ALA A 7 22.46 7.52 -9.24
C ALA A 7 21.34 7.08 -8.29
N LEU A 8 21.17 7.78 -7.16
CA LEU A 8 20.12 7.50 -6.17
C LEU A 8 18.71 7.69 -6.75
N LEU A 9 18.50 8.73 -7.55
CA LEU A 9 17.24 8.95 -8.26
C LEU A 9 16.96 7.86 -9.29
N VAL A 10 17.98 7.42 -10.04
CA VAL A 10 17.85 6.31 -10.99
C VAL A 10 17.49 5.02 -10.26
N PHE A 11 18.18 4.70 -9.16
CA PHE A 11 17.84 3.54 -8.33
C PHE A 11 16.43 3.65 -7.76
N TRP A 12 15.99 4.83 -7.37
CA TRP A 12 14.61 5.04 -6.91
C TRP A 12 13.60 4.76 -8.02
N VAL A 13 13.82 5.28 -9.23
CA VAL A 13 12.93 5.01 -10.38
C VAL A 13 12.89 3.51 -10.67
N VAL A 14 14.04 2.83 -10.69
CA VAL A 14 14.11 1.39 -10.92
C VAL A 14 13.38 0.62 -9.82
N ALA A 15 13.56 0.97 -8.55
CA ALA A 15 12.86 0.31 -7.45
C ALA A 15 11.35 0.56 -7.48
N PHE A 16 10.94 1.80 -7.77
CA PHE A 16 9.54 2.20 -7.84
C PHE A 16 8.81 1.52 -9.00
N PHE A 17 9.30 1.66 -10.23
CA PHE A 17 8.67 1.02 -11.40
C PHE A 17 8.90 -0.49 -11.41
N GLY A 18 10.05 -0.94 -10.94
CA GLY A 18 10.36 -2.36 -10.74
C GLY A 18 9.40 -3.04 -9.79
N SER A 19 8.89 -2.34 -8.77
CA SER A 19 7.86 -2.89 -7.86
C SER A 19 6.59 -3.32 -8.61
N PHE A 20 6.15 -2.57 -9.62
CA PHE A 20 4.98 -2.90 -10.42
C PHE A 20 5.25 -4.08 -11.36
N ILE A 21 6.43 -4.12 -11.97
CA ILE A 21 6.84 -5.22 -12.83
C ILE A 21 6.96 -6.51 -12.00
N ALA A 22 7.60 -6.45 -10.84
CA ALA A 22 7.71 -7.56 -9.91
C ALA A 22 6.32 -8.04 -9.45
N PHE A 23 5.41 -7.13 -9.11
CA PHE A 23 4.03 -7.46 -8.76
C PHE A 23 3.28 -8.16 -9.91
N TYR A 24 3.46 -7.68 -11.14
CA TYR A 24 2.80 -8.24 -12.34
C TYR A 24 3.33 -9.63 -12.70
N VAL A 25 4.66 -9.81 -12.67
CA VAL A 25 5.33 -11.05 -13.07
C VAL A 25 5.28 -12.12 -11.97
N THR A 26 5.17 -11.74 -10.69
CA THR A 26 5.11 -12.70 -9.58
C THR A 26 3.88 -13.61 -9.75
N PRO A 27 4.08 -14.93 -9.90
CA PRO A 27 2.98 -15.89 -9.95
C PRO A 27 2.25 -15.87 -8.61
N SER A 28 0.92 -15.95 -8.64
CA SER A 28 0.13 -16.24 -7.45
C SER A 28 0.42 -17.68 -7.05
N GLN A 29 1.39 -17.86 -6.15
CA GLN A 29 1.61 -19.14 -5.49
C GLN A 29 0.47 -19.28 -4.47
N ASP A 30 -0.47 -20.17 -4.80
CA ASP A 30 -1.50 -20.80 -3.97
C ASP A 30 -2.93 -20.71 -4.51
N LEU A 31 -3.68 -21.79 -4.26
CA LEU A 31 -5.11 -21.94 -4.54
C LEU A 31 -5.89 -21.39 -3.33
N GLY A 32 -6.30 -20.12 -3.36
CA GLY A 32 -7.17 -19.54 -2.32
C GLY A 32 -6.87 -18.08 -1.98
N PHE A 33 -7.57 -17.55 -0.97
CA PHE A 33 -7.52 -16.14 -0.50
C PHE A 33 -6.10 -15.62 -0.21
N THR A 34 -5.13 -16.52 0.04
CA THR A 34 -3.70 -16.25 0.24
C THR A 34 -2.91 -15.96 -1.04
N ALA A 35 -3.44 -16.29 -2.22
CA ALA A 35 -2.80 -16.08 -3.52
C ALA A 35 -2.44 -14.61 -3.78
N GLY A 36 -3.24 -13.67 -3.25
CA GLY A 36 -2.99 -12.24 -3.36
C GLY A 36 -1.90 -11.73 -2.40
N TRP A 37 -1.70 -12.39 -1.27
CA TRP A 37 -0.77 -11.96 -0.22
C TRP A 37 0.68 -12.05 -0.65
N ASN A 38 1.06 -13.06 -1.43
CA ASN A 38 2.44 -13.18 -1.93
C ASN A 38 2.81 -12.00 -2.83
N LYS A 39 1.94 -11.66 -3.79
CA LYS A 39 2.17 -10.51 -4.69
C LYS A 39 2.19 -9.20 -3.92
N LEU A 40 1.24 -9.02 -3.00
CA LEU A 40 1.18 -7.82 -2.16
C LEU A 40 2.42 -7.68 -1.28
N GLY A 41 2.91 -8.78 -0.71
CA GLY A 41 4.13 -8.83 0.09
C GLY A 41 5.35 -8.37 -0.71
N VAL A 42 5.56 -8.93 -1.91
CA VAL A 42 6.64 -8.52 -2.82
C VAL A 42 6.55 -7.03 -3.15
N PHE A 43 5.35 -6.52 -3.45
CA PHE A 43 5.14 -5.11 -3.73
C PHE A 43 5.48 -4.23 -2.52
N ILE A 44 5.00 -4.57 -1.33
CA ILE A 44 5.27 -3.83 -0.09
C ILE A 44 6.77 -3.82 0.22
N THR A 45 7.48 -4.94 0.05
CA THR A 45 8.93 -5.00 0.23
C THR A 45 9.65 -4.03 -0.71
N TRP A 46 9.30 -4.04 -2.00
CA TRP A 46 9.88 -3.10 -2.97
C TRP A 46 9.52 -1.64 -2.68
N GLN A 47 8.30 -1.37 -2.20
CA GLN A 47 7.91 -0.03 -1.78
C GLN A 47 8.65 0.43 -0.52
N GLY A 48 8.98 -0.48 0.39
CA GLY A 48 9.87 -0.20 1.53
C GLY A 48 11.25 0.26 1.07
N VAL A 49 11.84 -0.44 0.09
CA VAL A 49 13.12 -0.06 -0.53
C VAL A 49 13.00 1.30 -1.22
N ALA A 50 11.95 1.51 -2.03
CA ALA A 50 11.70 2.78 -2.70
C ALA A 50 11.51 3.94 -1.70
N THR A 51 10.86 3.68 -0.56
CA THR A 51 10.69 4.66 0.52
C THR A 51 12.01 5.03 1.17
N GLY A 52 12.85 4.04 1.49
CA GLY A 52 14.20 4.31 2.01
C GLY A 52 15.02 5.17 1.06
N LEU A 53 14.98 4.87 -0.25
CA LEU A 53 15.66 5.66 -1.28
C LEU A 53 15.09 7.08 -1.40
N ALA A 54 13.77 7.26 -1.30
CA ALA A 54 13.12 8.57 -1.36
C ALA A 54 13.50 9.45 -0.15
N VAL A 55 13.51 8.87 1.06
CA VAL A 55 13.93 9.55 2.28
C VAL A 55 15.40 9.98 2.16
N LEU A 56 16.27 9.09 1.67
CA LEU A 56 17.68 9.40 1.47
C LEU A 56 17.88 10.52 0.43
N CYS A 57 17.11 10.52 -0.67
CA CYS A 57 17.09 11.63 -1.63
C CYS A 57 16.67 12.95 -0.97
N LEU A 58 15.63 12.93 -0.13
CA LEU A 58 15.15 14.11 0.59
C LEU A 58 16.19 14.68 1.57
N PHE A 59 16.89 13.83 2.33
CA PHE A 59 17.95 14.27 3.23
C PHE A 59 19.14 14.86 2.46
N LEU A 60 19.55 14.19 1.38
CA LEU A 60 20.70 14.62 0.58
C LEU A 60 20.40 15.85 -0.29
N ARG A 61 19.14 16.22 -0.51
CA ARG A 61 18.79 17.40 -1.33
C ARG A 61 19.40 18.70 -0.83
N TRP A 62 19.62 18.85 0.48
CA TRP A 62 20.21 20.07 1.04
C TRP A 62 21.73 20.15 0.86
N THR A 63 22.37 19.04 0.48
CA THR A 63 23.81 18.99 0.22
C THR A 63 24.20 19.50 -1.17
N THR A 64 23.21 19.77 -2.03
CA THR A 64 23.46 20.29 -3.39
C THR A 64 23.03 21.76 -3.52
N SER A 65 23.91 22.55 -4.13
CA SER A 65 23.63 23.95 -4.51
C SER A 65 22.78 24.07 -5.78
N ASP A 66 22.60 22.98 -6.53
CA ASP A 66 21.82 22.98 -7.76
C ASP A 66 20.31 22.94 -7.45
N ALA A 67 19.63 24.05 -7.71
CA ALA A 67 18.21 24.23 -7.46
C ALA A 67 17.33 23.24 -8.27
N ARG A 68 17.79 22.81 -9.46
CA ARG A 68 17.07 21.84 -10.29
C ARG A 68 17.12 20.47 -9.63
N LEU A 69 18.31 19.99 -9.27
CA LEU A 69 18.48 18.71 -8.57
C LEU A 69 17.75 18.68 -7.23
N ARG A 70 17.73 19.80 -6.49
CA ARG A 70 16.93 19.93 -5.26
C ARG A 70 15.44 19.66 -5.47
N ARG A 71 14.87 20.15 -6.58
CA ARG A 71 13.46 19.90 -6.93
C ARG A 71 13.24 18.43 -7.32
N TRP A 72 14.13 17.86 -8.13
CA TRP A 72 14.04 16.45 -8.53
C TRP A 72 14.19 15.49 -7.35
N ALA A 73 15.03 15.80 -6.38
CA ALA A 73 15.19 15.01 -5.16
C ALA A 73 13.93 14.99 -4.26
N ALA A 74 12.97 15.90 -4.48
CA ALA A 74 11.68 15.88 -3.79
C ALA A 74 10.60 15.03 -4.52
N MET A 75 10.77 14.75 -5.82
CA MET A 75 9.80 13.95 -6.58
C MET A 75 9.58 12.53 -6.02
N PRO A 76 10.61 11.80 -5.58
CA PRO A 76 10.44 10.49 -4.96
C PRO A 76 9.42 10.47 -3.81
N ALA A 77 9.46 11.50 -2.96
CA ALA A 77 8.54 11.63 -1.83
C ALA A 77 7.11 11.95 -2.27
N ILE A 78 6.94 12.72 -3.36
CA ILE A 78 5.62 12.99 -3.94
C ILE A 78 5.03 11.71 -4.51
N GLY A 79 5.82 10.92 -5.26
CA GLY A 79 5.36 9.66 -5.84
C GLY A 79 4.86 8.67 -4.79
N ILE A 80 5.61 8.54 -3.69
CA ILE A 80 5.22 7.69 -2.56
C ILE A 80 4.01 8.28 -1.82
N GLY A 81 3.98 9.61 -1.62
CA GLY A 81 2.85 10.29 -1.01
C GLY A 81 1.53 10.06 -1.75
N ILE A 82 1.56 10.12 -3.09
CA ILE A 82 0.40 9.82 -3.93
C ILE A 82 -0.04 8.36 -3.76
N LEU A 83 0.90 7.41 -3.72
CA LEU A 83 0.56 6.01 -3.47
C LEU A 83 -0.08 5.79 -2.10
N VAL A 84 0.49 6.37 -1.05
CA VAL A 84 -0.04 6.26 0.32
C VAL A 84 -1.43 6.90 0.40
N LEU A 85 -1.63 8.07 -0.20
CA LEU A 85 -2.94 8.73 -0.22
C LEU A 85 -3.96 7.95 -1.05
N GLY A 86 -3.56 7.41 -2.19
CA GLY A 86 -4.44 6.56 -3.01
C GLY A 86 -4.85 5.29 -2.28
N LEU A 87 -3.90 4.61 -1.64
CA LEU A 87 -4.17 3.40 -0.86
C LEU A 87 -5.02 3.71 0.36
N GLY A 88 -4.69 4.77 1.11
CA GLY A 88 -5.46 5.22 2.27
C GLY A 88 -6.88 5.64 1.91
N GLY A 89 -7.06 6.36 0.81
CA GLY A 89 -8.37 6.74 0.28
C GLY A 89 -9.20 5.53 -0.15
N LEU A 90 -8.58 4.55 -0.81
CA LEU A 90 -9.24 3.30 -1.18
C LEU A 90 -9.67 2.48 0.05
N LEU A 91 -8.81 2.38 1.06
CA LEU A 91 -9.11 1.68 2.31
C LEU A 91 -10.24 2.35 3.08
N LEU A 92 -10.23 3.69 3.15
CA LEU A 92 -11.31 4.46 3.77
C LEU A 92 -12.64 4.24 3.03
N TRP A 93 -12.62 4.32 1.70
CA TRP A 93 -13.80 4.08 0.87
C TRP A 93 -14.35 2.65 1.00
N ALA A 94 -13.48 1.65 1.06
CA ALA A 94 -13.87 0.26 1.30
C ALA A 94 -14.48 0.07 2.70
N ASN A 95 -13.91 0.71 3.72
CA ASN A 95 -14.41 0.64 5.09
C ASN A 95 -15.81 1.30 5.24
N LEU A 96 -16.03 2.42 4.57
CA LEU A 96 -17.34 3.09 4.54
C LEU A 96 -18.43 2.20 3.93
N GLN A 97 -18.13 1.50 2.84
CA GLN A 97 -19.06 0.55 2.23
C GLN A 97 -19.33 -0.68 3.10
N HIS A 98 -18.29 -1.21 3.76
CA HIS A 98 -18.47 -2.33 4.69
C HIS A 98 -19.41 -1.95 5.84
N SER A 99 -19.26 -0.74 6.39
CA SER A 99 -20.13 -0.24 7.46
C SER A 99 -21.59 -0.06 7.01
N ALA A 100 -21.81 0.38 5.77
CA ALA A 100 -23.15 0.49 5.19
C ALA A 100 -23.84 -0.88 5.00
N ALA A 101 -23.07 -1.93 4.68
CA ALA A 101 -23.60 -3.29 4.50
C ALA A 101 -24.02 -3.94 5.82
N VAL A 102 -23.31 -3.69 6.92
CA VAL A 102 -23.63 -4.26 8.25
C VAL A 102 -24.83 -3.58 8.89
N GLY A 103 -25.04 -2.28 8.64
CA GLY A 103 -26.20 -1.53 9.15
C GLY A 103 -27.54 -1.85 8.47
N GLY A 104 -27.52 -2.55 7.32
CA GLY A 104 -28.71 -2.91 6.54
C GLY A 104 -29.18 -4.36 6.71
N ALA A 105 -28.50 -5.18 7.51
CA ALA A 105 -28.89 -6.57 7.70
C ALA A 105 -30.19 -6.64 8.52
N PRO A 106 -31.30 -7.22 7.99
CA PRO A 106 -32.46 -7.50 8.82
C PRO A 106 -32.05 -8.43 9.94
N SER A 107 -32.42 -8.08 11.18
CA SER A 107 -32.16 -8.89 12.37
C SER A 107 -32.68 -10.30 12.11
N VAL A 108 -31.77 -11.27 11.93
CA VAL A 108 -32.14 -12.68 11.90
C VAL A 108 -32.73 -12.98 13.27
N THR A 109 -34.05 -12.99 13.34
CA THR A 109 -34.78 -13.42 14.53
C THR A 109 -34.52 -14.90 14.62
N GLN A 110 -33.55 -15.32 15.41
CA GLN A 110 -33.37 -16.74 15.67
C GLN A 110 -34.69 -17.25 16.26
N PRO A 111 -35.27 -18.34 15.72
CA PRO A 111 -36.48 -18.91 16.31
C PRO A 111 -36.14 -19.31 17.74
N VAL A 112 -36.80 -18.67 18.71
CA VAL A 112 -36.73 -19.05 20.12
C VAL A 112 -37.24 -20.47 20.20
N THR A 113 -36.32 -21.43 20.35
CA THR A 113 -36.67 -22.80 20.68
C THR A 113 -37.12 -22.79 22.13
N VAL A 114 -38.44 -22.63 22.34
CA VAL A 114 -39.04 -22.76 23.66
C VAL A 114 -38.89 -24.22 24.05
N ALA A 115 -38.14 -24.49 25.12
CA ALA A 115 -38.07 -25.83 25.70
C ALA A 115 -39.48 -26.26 26.13
N PRO A 116 -39.89 -27.52 25.88
CA PRO A 116 -41.22 -27.96 26.25
C PRO A 116 -41.38 -27.89 27.77
N ASP A 117 -42.43 -27.20 28.20
CA ASP A 117 -42.81 -27.07 29.60
C ASP A 117 -43.15 -28.45 30.17
N THR A 118 -42.24 -29.03 30.95
CA THR A 118 -42.52 -30.24 31.72
C THR A 118 -43.22 -29.82 33.01
N GLY A 119 -44.51 -29.52 32.88
CA GLY A 119 -45.39 -29.25 34.02
C GLY A 119 -45.44 -30.46 34.97
N ASN A 120 -45.20 -30.20 36.25
CA ASN A 120 -45.59 -31.02 37.40
C ASN A 120 -45.96 -30.09 38.55
#